data_AF-A0A1Z8A061-F1
#
_entry.id   AF-A0A1Z8A061-F1
#
_cell.length_a   1.000
_cell.length_b   1.000
_cell.length_c   1.000
_cell.angle_alpha   90.00
_cell.angle_beta   90.00
_cell.angle_gamma   90.00
#
_symmetry.space_group_name_H-M   'P 1'
#
loop_
_entity.id
_entity.type
_entity.pdbx_description
1 polymer ?
#
loop_
_entity_poly.entity_id
_entity_poly.type
_entity_poly.pdbx_seq_one_letter_code
_entity_poly.pdbx_strand_id
1 'polypeptide(L)'
;MPGDTRDENKLALISRMLTYQQASGETIPETLRKLSSSLPDSYHDSINDVKRITSGDDSVLKEYKFDRFSLLIKLMTVVRKEGADTSTLLVSIHDSISEGIDQADSFWEGFQSVMSYLITVFVVAILVVTIFVLKVLPQFRATFDDFGVELPEFTRFVLENDFALLVIIFVIAVCTAGFSLLYFHVKRQVAKLEGLSRYCRFIPGFQDLHCTYGYFLYVQYTKVLVQAGVGNSMALKHAKTLSGVATASISELSVYSDAINVANEMEVLDKELSHQNQQIGSLFTRKMMVLRDTLTRGAQAALGVVVGGLIIAMYLPIFALGSAV
;
A
#
# COMPACT_ATOMS: atom_id res chain seq x y z
N MET A 1 14.65 -8.44 -5.58
CA MET A 1 14.74 -9.11 -6.90
C MET A 1 14.33 -8.10 -7.98
N PRO A 2 15.20 -7.78 -8.97
CA PRO A 2 14.99 -6.68 -9.92
C PRO A 2 14.51 -7.15 -11.33
N GLY A 3 13.66 -8.18 -11.36
CA GLY A 3 13.13 -8.75 -12.62
C GLY A 3 11.78 -8.16 -13.06
N ASP A 4 10.93 -7.76 -12.10
CA ASP A 4 9.50 -7.48 -12.30
C ASP A 4 9.22 -6.10 -12.95
N THR A 5 10.05 -5.10 -12.65
CA THR A 5 9.90 -3.73 -13.20
C THR A 5 10.24 -3.60 -14.69
N ARG A 6 10.86 -4.63 -15.28
CA ARG A 6 11.36 -4.58 -16.67
C ARG A 6 10.28 -4.90 -17.71
N ASP A 7 9.28 -5.71 -17.39
CA ASP A 7 8.17 -6.04 -18.30
C ASP A 7 7.03 -5.01 -18.24
N GLU A 8 6.88 -4.30 -17.11
CA GLU A 8 5.89 -3.23 -16.92
C GLU A 8 6.14 -2.02 -17.80
N ASN A 9 7.40 -1.60 -17.88
CA ASN A 9 7.82 -0.56 -18.81
C ASN A 9 7.53 -0.96 -20.26
N LYS A 10 7.37 -2.27 -20.57
CA LYS A 10 7.09 -2.74 -21.92
C LYS A 10 5.64 -2.57 -22.33
N LEU A 11 4.71 -3.08 -21.53
CA LEU A 11 3.27 -2.96 -21.81
C LEU A 11 2.79 -1.51 -21.74
N ALA A 12 3.29 -0.73 -20.78
CA ALA A 12 2.98 0.70 -20.69
C ALA A 12 3.47 1.45 -21.94
N LEU A 13 4.69 1.15 -22.41
CA LEU A 13 5.24 1.74 -23.63
C LEU A 13 4.47 1.32 -24.89
N ILE A 14 4.09 0.04 -25.01
CA ILE A 14 3.26 -0.48 -26.11
C ILE A 14 1.89 0.20 -26.11
N SER A 15 1.21 0.27 -24.96
CA SER A 15 -0.08 0.94 -24.79
C SER A 15 0.00 2.42 -25.14
N ARG A 16 1.02 3.13 -24.66
CA ARG A 16 1.26 4.54 -25.03
C ARG A 16 1.46 4.73 -26.53
N MET A 17 2.26 3.87 -27.16
CA MET A 17 2.50 3.92 -28.61
C MET A 17 1.25 3.57 -29.43
N LEU A 18 0.42 2.65 -28.93
CA LEU A 18 -0.89 2.35 -29.53
C LEU A 18 -1.80 3.58 -29.49
N THR A 19 -1.86 4.28 -28.35
CA THR A 19 -2.63 5.52 -28.22
C THR A 19 -2.18 6.58 -29.22
N TYR A 20 -0.86 6.82 -29.37
CA TYR A 20 -0.34 7.82 -30.31
C TYR A 20 -0.63 7.48 -31.79
N GLN A 21 -0.54 6.19 -32.17
CA GLN A 21 -0.77 5.76 -33.54
C GLN A 21 -2.25 5.68 -33.90
N GLN A 22 -3.10 5.32 -32.94
CA GLN A 22 -4.55 5.37 -33.13
C GLN A 22 -5.07 6.80 -33.22
N ALA A 23 -4.52 7.74 -32.45
CA ALA A 23 -4.76 9.17 -32.63
C ALA A 23 -4.34 9.68 -34.02
N SER A 24 -3.39 8.99 -34.66
CA SER A 24 -2.94 9.25 -36.03
C SER A 24 -3.81 8.54 -37.09
N GLY A 25 -4.89 7.86 -36.69
CA GLY A 25 -5.83 7.18 -37.58
C GLY A 25 -5.42 5.76 -38.00
N GLU A 26 -4.37 5.20 -37.41
CA GLU A 26 -3.87 3.86 -37.77
C GLU A 26 -4.64 2.74 -37.02
N THR A 27 -4.85 1.61 -37.69
CA THR A 27 -5.56 0.46 -37.08
C THR A 27 -4.66 -0.27 -36.08
N ILE A 28 -5.23 -0.73 -34.96
CA ILE A 28 -4.48 -1.44 -33.90
C ILE A 28 -3.69 -2.65 -34.42
N PRO A 29 -4.23 -3.53 -35.29
CA PRO A 29 -3.46 -4.67 -35.82
C PRO A 29 -2.20 -4.23 -36.58
N GLU A 30 -2.27 -3.10 -37.28
CA GLU A 30 -1.15 -2.57 -38.06
C GLU A 30 -0.12 -1.87 -37.17
N THR A 31 -0.60 -1.13 -36.17
CA THR A 31 0.26 -0.55 -35.13
C THR A 31 1.01 -1.64 -34.34
N LEU A 32 0.34 -2.72 -33.95
CA LEU A 32 0.97 -3.86 -33.26
C LEU A 32 2.01 -4.55 -34.14
N ARG A 33 1.77 -4.66 -35.46
CA ARG A 33 2.74 -5.18 -36.42
C ARG A 33 4.00 -4.31 -36.49
N LYS A 34 3.82 -2.97 -36.57
CA LYS A 34 4.94 -2.01 -36.57
C LYS A 34 5.72 -2.02 -35.25
N LEU A 35 5.02 -2.14 -34.13
CA LEU A 35 5.63 -2.26 -32.80
C LEU A 35 6.46 -3.53 -32.68
N SER A 36 5.94 -4.66 -33.16
CA SER A 36 6.66 -5.94 -33.16
C SER A 36 7.95 -5.85 -33.97
N SER A 37 7.94 -5.19 -35.13
CA SER A 37 9.14 -5.08 -35.96
C SER A 37 10.16 -4.05 -35.46
N SER A 38 9.74 -3.10 -34.61
CA SER A 38 10.57 -1.96 -34.19
C SER A 38 11.13 -2.11 -32.77
N LEU A 39 10.54 -2.96 -31.94
CA LEU A 39 10.95 -3.18 -30.55
C LEU A 39 11.84 -4.43 -30.42
N PRO A 40 12.75 -4.46 -29.43
CA PRO A 40 13.60 -5.62 -29.16
C PRO A 40 12.78 -6.91 -28.91
N ASP A 41 13.39 -8.07 -29.16
CA ASP A 41 12.77 -9.41 -28.96
C ASP A 41 12.09 -9.57 -27.60
N SER A 42 12.62 -8.91 -26.57
CA SER A 42 12.05 -8.91 -25.22
C SER A 42 10.63 -8.35 -25.08
N TYR A 43 10.10 -7.67 -26.10
CA TYR A 43 8.73 -7.10 -26.15
C TYR A 43 7.76 -7.96 -26.98
N HIS A 44 8.26 -8.95 -27.72
CA HIS A 44 7.46 -9.73 -28.66
C HIS A 44 6.36 -10.54 -27.97
N ASP A 45 6.64 -11.09 -26.79
CA ASP A 45 5.65 -11.83 -26.00
C ASP A 45 4.47 -10.92 -25.61
N SER A 46 4.76 -9.77 -25.01
CA SER A 46 3.74 -8.75 -24.66
C SER A 46 2.90 -8.29 -25.86
N ILE A 47 3.52 -8.11 -27.03
CA ILE A 47 2.83 -7.68 -28.25
C ILE A 47 1.93 -8.81 -28.79
N ASN A 48 2.40 -10.05 -28.76
CA ASN A 48 1.62 -11.21 -29.17
C ASN A 48 0.43 -11.44 -28.24
N ASP A 49 0.59 -11.20 -26.94
CA ASP A 49 -0.47 -11.34 -25.96
C ASP A 49 -1.56 -10.28 -26.14
N VAL A 50 -1.19 -9.01 -26.37
CA VAL A 50 -2.14 -7.96 -26.75
C VAL A 50 -2.84 -8.31 -28.06
N LYS A 51 -2.12 -8.84 -29.05
CA LYS A 51 -2.69 -9.28 -30.33
C LYS A 51 -3.70 -10.42 -30.16
N ARG A 52 -3.40 -11.41 -29.31
CA ARG A 52 -4.31 -12.53 -28.99
C ARG A 52 -5.56 -12.05 -28.26
N ILE A 53 -5.40 -11.12 -27.31
CA ILE A 53 -6.49 -10.44 -26.62
C ILE A 53 -7.42 -9.71 -27.61
N THR A 54 -6.85 -8.88 -28.50
CA THR A 54 -7.61 -8.13 -29.50
C THR A 54 -8.25 -9.05 -30.56
N SER A 55 -7.63 -10.20 -30.84
CA SER A 55 -8.14 -11.20 -31.80
C SER A 55 -9.21 -12.12 -31.21
N GLY A 56 -9.54 -11.97 -29.92
CA GLY A 56 -10.62 -12.68 -29.27
C GLY A 56 -10.26 -14.00 -28.58
N ASP A 57 -8.97 -14.28 -28.34
CA ASP A 57 -8.52 -15.48 -27.63
C ASP A 57 -8.53 -15.28 -26.10
N ASP A 58 -9.51 -15.91 -25.42
CA ASP A 58 -9.69 -15.84 -23.96
C ASP A 58 -8.66 -16.68 -23.17
N SER A 59 -7.84 -17.49 -23.84
CA SER A 59 -6.83 -18.32 -23.15
C SER A 59 -5.75 -17.48 -22.49
N VAL A 60 -5.39 -16.33 -23.09
CA VAL A 60 -4.44 -15.35 -22.51
C VAL A 60 -4.97 -14.78 -21.20
N LEU A 61 -6.28 -14.57 -21.07
CA LEU A 61 -6.91 -14.05 -19.84
C LEU A 61 -6.83 -15.05 -18.68
N LYS A 62 -6.76 -16.35 -18.97
CA LYS A 62 -6.60 -17.42 -17.98
C LYS A 62 -5.13 -17.70 -17.64
N GLU A 63 -4.23 -17.44 -18.58
CA GLU A 63 -2.80 -17.78 -18.50
C GLU A 63 -1.94 -16.60 -18.00
N TYR A 64 -2.40 -15.35 -18.14
CA TYR A 64 -1.72 -14.16 -17.61
C TYR A 64 -1.77 -14.09 -16.07
N LYS A 65 -0.63 -14.36 -15.45
CA LYS A 65 -0.39 -14.22 -14.00
C LYS A 65 0.43 -12.97 -13.67
N PHE A 66 0.16 -11.82 -14.29
CA PHE A 66 0.82 -10.57 -13.87
C PHE A 66 0.09 -9.92 -12.69
N ASP A 67 0.84 -9.80 -11.60
CA ASP A 67 0.40 -9.38 -10.26
C ASP A 67 -0.09 -7.91 -10.22
N ARG A 68 0.18 -7.07 -11.25
CA ARG A 68 -0.30 -5.66 -11.39
C ARG A 68 -1.35 -5.43 -12.49
N PHE A 69 -1.40 -6.27 -13.53
CA PHE A 69 -2.39 -6.17 -14.61
C PHE A 69 -3.62 -7.06 -14.39
N SER A 70 -3.78 -7.65 -13.20
CA SER A 70 -5.00 -8.39 -12.81
C SER A 70 -6.24 -7.53 -13.03
N LEU A 71 -6.10 -6.21 -12.85
CA LEU A 71 -7.14 -5.24 -13.08
C LEU A 71 -7.52 -5.03 -14.55
N LEU A 72 -6.51 -4.89 -15.40
CA LEU A 72 -6.69 -4.77 -16.85
C LEU A 72 -7.47 -5.97 -17.38
N ILE A 73 -7.08 -7.18 -16.97
CA ILE A 73 -7.72 -8.44 -17.38
C ILE A 73 -9.16 -8.50 -16.87
N LYS A 74 -9.41 -8.11 -15.62
CA LYS A 74 -10.76 -8.03 -15.04
C LYS A 74 -11.64 -7.03 -15.80
N LEU A 75 -11.13 -5.84 -16.11
CA LEU A 75 -11.86 -4.80 -16.82
C LEU A 75 -12.13 -5.20 -18.28
N MET A 76 -11.14 -5.78 -18.97
CA MET A 76 -11.31 -6.31 -20.32
C MET A 76 -12.36 -7.41 -20.39
N THR A 77 -12.38 -8.31 -19.40
CA THR A 77 -13.41 -9.37 -19.32
C THR A 77 -14.80 -8.76 -19.19
N VAL A 78 -14.94 -7.67 -18.43
CA VAL A 78 -16.21 -6.94 -18.27
C VAL A 78 -16.61 -6.24 -19.57
N VAL A 79 -15.72 -5.44 -20.17
CA VAL A 79 -15.98 -4.71 -21.42
C VAL A 79 -16.42 -5.66 -22.53
N ARG A 80 -15.71 -6.79 -22.67
CA ARG A 80 -16.03 -7.80 -23.67
C ARG A 80 -17.37 -8.49 -23.41
N LYS A 81 -17.71 -8.77 -22.14
CA LYS A 81 -19.01 -9.36 -21.77
C LYS A 81 -20.19 -8.45 -22.10
N GLU A 82 -20.00 -7.15 -21.96
CA GLU A 82 -21.01 -6.13 -22.28
C GLU A 82 -21.04 -5.78 -23.78
N GLY A 83 -20.24 -6.44 -24.62
CA GLY A 83 -20.21 -6.24 -26.07
C GLY A 83 -19.53 -4.94 -26.52
N ALA A 84 -18.77 -4.31 -25.63
CA ALA A 84 -18.03 -3.09 -25.92
C ALA A 84 -16.65 -3.42 -26.54
N ASP A 85 -16.13 -2.48 -27.33
CA ASP A 85 -14.90 -2.69 -28.09
C ASP A 85 -13.67 -2.70 -27.18
N THR A 86 -12.99 -3.85 -27.13
CA THR A 86 -11.80 -4.04 -26.30
C THR A 86 -10.61 -3.21 -26.79
N SER A 87 -10.62 -2.77 -28.05
CA SER A 87 -9.63 -1.85 -28.60
C SER A 87 -9.71 -0.47 -27.94
N THR A 88 -10.92 0.06 -27.79
CA THR A 88 -11.19 1.36 -27.15
C THR A 88 -10.77 1.34 -25.68
N LEU A 89 -10.96 0.21 -24.99
CA LEU A 89 -10.47 0.01 -23.63
C LEU A 89 -8.95 0.10 -23.55
N LEU A 90 -8.19 -0.48 -24.50
CA LEU A 90 -6.71 -0.46 -24.44
C LEU A 90 -6.14 0.96 -24.52
N VAL A 91 -6.85 1.86 -25.21
CA VAL A 91 -6.51 3.28 -25.30
C VAL A 91 -6.90 4.02 -24.02
N SER A 92 -8.15 3.87 -23.56
CA SER A 92 -8.66 4.58 -22.38
C SER A 92 -7.98 4.15 -21.09
N ILE A 93 -7.49 2.91 -21.04
CA ILE A 93 -6.76 2.38 -19.91
C ILE A 93 -5.42 3.07 -19.69
N HIS A 94 -4.71 3.48 -20.74
CA HIS A 94 -3.36 4.01 -20.55
C HIS A 94 -3.39 5.24 -19.64
N ASP A 95 -4.18 6.23 -20.05
CA ASP A 95 -4.25 7.52 -19.37
C ASP A 95 -4.95 7.37 -18.01
N SER A 96 -6.09 6.66 -17.96
CA SER A 96 -6.85 6.53 -16.71
C SER A 96 -6.20 5.61 -15.67
N ILE A 97 -5.52 4.52 -16.07
CA ILE A 97 -4.78 3.67 -15.12
C ILE A 97 -3.48 4.34 -14.70
N SER A 98 -2.74 5.01 -15.60
CA SER A 98 -1.53 5.75 -15.22
C SER A 98 -1.85 6.84 -14.19
N GLU A 99 -2.86 7.67 -14.46
CA GLU A 99 -3.36 8.66 -13.50
C GLU A 99 -3.79 8.00 -12.18
N GLY A 100 -4.49 6.86 -12.25
CA GLY A 100 -4.92 6.11 -11.07
C GLY A 100 -3.77 5.54 -10.23
N ILE A 101 -2.70 5.06 -10.87
CA ILE A 101 -1.48 4.57 -10.21
C ILE A 101 -0.76 5.73 -9.55
N ASP A 102 -0.50 6.81 -10.28
CA ASP A 102 0.20 7.99 -9.76
C ASP A 102 -0.55 8.59 -8.56
N GLN A 103 -1.87 8.64 -8.65
CA GLN A 103 -2.72 9.12 -7.58
C GLN A 103 -2.73 8.15 -6.38
N ALA A 104 -2.78 6.84 -6.59
CA ALA A 104 -2.66 5.85 -5.53
C ALA A 104 -1.28 5.88 -4.85
N ASP A 105 -0.20 6.10 -5.60
CA ASP A 105 1.13 6.26 -5.04
C ASP A 105 1.19 7.50 -4.15
N SER A 106 0.68 8.64 -4.63
CA SER A 106 0.61 9.88 -3.83
C SER A 106 -0.18 9.71 -2.52
N PHE A 107 -1.22 8.88 -2.53
CA PHE A 107 -2.02 8.57 -1.34
C PHE A 107 -1.19 7.83 -0.29
N TRP A 108 -0.37 6.88 -0.73
CA TRP A 108 0.37 5.99 0.16
C TRP A 108 1.79 6.47 0.49
N GLU A 109 2.30 7.52 -0.17
CA GLU A 109 3.56 8.18 0.19
C GLU A 109 3.61 8.56 1.68
N GLY A 110 2.51 9.10 2.20
CA GLY A 110 2.40 9.47 3.62
C GLY A 110 2.57 8.27 4.56
N PHE A 111 2.01 7.10 4.22
CA PHE A 111 2.19 5.87 4.98
C PHE A 111 3.63 5.37 4.95
N GLN A 112 4.26 5.42 3.78
CA GLN A 112 5.64 4.96 3.60
C GLN A 112 6.62 5.77 4.48
N SER A 113 6.45 7.09 4.53
CA SER A 113 7.26 7.98 5.35
C SER A 113 7.17 7.63 6.84
N VAL A 114 5.95 7.44 7.34
CA VAL A 114 5.68 7.13 8.76
C VAL A 114 6.25 5.77 9.14
N MET A 115 6.09 4.79 8.27
CA MET A 115 6.59 3.45 8.52
C MET A 115 8.13 3.42 8.54
N SER A 116 8.79 4.16 7.64
CA SER A 116 10.25 4.32 7.66
C SER A 116 10.74 4.98 8.95
N TYR A 117 10.04 6.02 9.42
CA TYR A 117 10.33 6.66 10.70
C TYR A 117 10.23 5.67 11.86
N LEU A 118 9.12 4.93 11.96
CA LEU A 118 8.89 3.95 13.02
C LEU A 118 9.96 2.85 13.01
N ILE A 119 10.26 2.26 11.86
CA ILE A 119 11.31 1.24 11.71
C ILE A 119 12.66 1.77 12.22
N THR A 120 13.03 2.99 11.82
CA THR A 120 14.29 3.61 12.23
C THR A 120 14.37 3.78 13.75
N VAL A 121 13.30 4.29 14.37
CA VAL A 121 13.22 4.50 15.82
C VAL A 121 13.32 3.17 16.58
N PHE A 122 12.60 2.14 16.14
CA PHE A 122 12.67 0.82 16.78
C PHE A 122 14.05 0.16 16.62
N VAL A 123 14.70 0.29 15.46
CA VAL A 123 16.07 -0.20 15.24
C VAL A 123 17.05 0.47 16.22
N VAL A 124 16.95 1.78 16.39
CA VAL A 124 17.78 2.52 17.37
C VAL A 124 17.45 2.06 18.80
N ALA A 125 16.17 1.85 19.13
CA ALA A 125 15.77 1.37 20.45
C ALA A 125 16.36 -0.02 20.76
N ILE A 126 16.31 -0.96 19.81
CA ILE A 126 16.95 -2.28 19.95
C ILE A 126 18.44 -2.12 20.21
N LEU A 127 19.12 -1.27 19.43
CA LEU A 127 20.56 -1.02 19.58
C LEU A 127 20.88 -0.50 20.98
N VAL A 128 20.17 0.53 21.46
CA VAL A 128 20.39 1.13 22.78
C VAL A 128 20.16 0.12 23.91
N VAL A 129 19.04 -0.62 23.86
CA VAL A 129 18.73 -1.66 24.86
C VAL A 129 19.78 -2.77 24.85
N THR A 130 20.22 -3.20 23.66
CA THR A 130 21.25 -4.25 23.52
C THR A 130 22.58 -3.82 24.14
N ILE A 131 23.04 -2.59 23.86
CA ILE A 131 24.27 -2.06 24.46
C ILE A 131 24.11 -1.93 25.98
N PHE A 132 22.97 -1.44 26.46
CA PHE A 132 22.71 -1.29 27.89
C PHE A 132 22.83 -2.63 28.62
N VAL A 133 22.18 -3.67 28.11
CA VAL A 133 22.19 -5.00 28.75
C VAL A 133 23.56 -5.67 28.67
N LEU A 134 24.24 -5.62 27.52
CA LEU A 134 25.49 -6.35 27.31
C LEU A 134 26.73 -5.66 27.89
N LYS A 135 26.70 -4.33 28.06
CA LYS A 135 27.88 -3.56 28.46
C LYS A 135 27.67 -2.77 29.74
N VAL A 136 26.54 -2.07 29.86
CA VAL A 136 26.31 -1.15 30.97
C VAL A 136 25.92 -1.90 32.24
N LEU A 137 25.00 -2.86 32.14
CA LEU A 137 24.53 -3.62 33.30
C LEU A 137 25.65 -4.44 33.99
N PRO A 138 26.53 -5.16 33.28
CA PRO A 138 27.62 -5.92 33.89
C PRO A 138 28.66 -5.02 34.57
N GLN A 139 28.90 -3.83 34.01
CA GLN A 139 29.80 -2.85 34.60
C GLN A 139 29.30 -2.39 35.96
N PHE A 140 27.98 -2.10 36.08
CA PHE A 140 27.38 -1.76 37.36
C PHE A 140 27.50 -2.90 38.37
N ARG A 141 27.27 -4.15 37.96
CA ARG A 141 27.44 -5.30 38.85
C ARG A 141 28.85 -5.37 39.43
N ALA A 142 29.88 -5.28 38.60
CA ALA A 142 31.27 -5.30 39.07
C ALA A 142 31.55 -4.19 40.09
N THR A 143 31.06 -2.97 39.82
CA THR A 143 31.22 -1.83 40.74
C THR A 143 30.49 -2.05 42.07
N PHE A 144 29.27 -2.59 42.07
CA PHE A 144 28.54 -2.89 43.31
C PHE A 144 29.17 -4.03 44.11
N ASP A 145 29.67 -5.06 43.43
CA ASP A 145 30.40 -6.17 44.04
C ASP A 145 31.68 -5.66 44.74
N ASP A 146 32.40 -4.69 44.14
CA ASP A 146 33.58 -4.04 44.74
C ASP A 146 33.24 -3.22 46.00
N PHE A 147 32.08 -2.56 46.04
CA PHE A 147 31.62 -1.81 47.21
C PHE A 147 30.97 -2.68 48.30
N GLY A 148 30.71 -3.97 48.02
CA GLY A 148 30.02 -4.87 48.94
C GLY A 148 28.57 -4.47 49.22
N VAL A 149 27.97 -3.67 48.34
CA VAL A 149 26.59 -3.19 48.45
C VAL A 149 25.71 -3.99 47.50
N GLU A 150 24.52 -4.34 47.94
CA GLU A 150 23.55 -5.04 47.12
C GLU A 150 23.01 -4.16 45.99
N LEU A 151 22.88 -4.72 44.78
CA LEU A 151 22.23 -4.01 43.67
C LEU A 151 20.77 -3.70 44.04
N PRO A 152 20.25 -2.54 43.60
CA PRO A 152 18.85 -2.23 43.80
C PRO A 152 17.90 -3.28 43.22
N GLU A 153 16.73 -3.42 43.82
CA GLU A 153 15.75 -4.48 43.49
C GLU A 153 15.38 -4.51 42.00
N PHE A 154 15.21 -3.34 41.37
CA PHE A 154 14.85 -3.27 39.95
C PHE A 154 15.96 -3.77 39.01
N THR A 155 17.22 -3.41 39.27
CA THR A 155 18.34 -3.88 38.44
C THR A 155 18.71 -5.32 38.74
N ARG A 156 18.62 -5.74 40.01
CA ARG A 156 18.76 -7.15 40.42
C ARG A 156 17.72 -8.02 39.73
N PHE A 157 16.45 -7.62 39.74
CA PHE A 157 15.37 -8.37 39.07
C PHE A 157 15.62 -8.58 37.57
N VAL A 158 16.12 -7.55 36.89
CA VAL A 158 16.47 -7.61 35.47
C VAL A 158 17.66 -8.54 35.22
N LEU A 159 18.61 -8.61 36.15
CA LEU A 159 19.85 -9.39 36.02
C LEU A 159 19.66 -10.87 36.40
N GLU A 160 18.80 -11.16 37.38
CA GLU A 160 18.49 -12.52 37.82
C GLU A 160 17.54 -13.24 36.84
N ASN A 161 16.77 -12.49 36.05
CA ASN A 161 15.84 -13.04 35.07
C ASN A 161 16.36 -12.85 33.63
N ASP A 162 17.34 -13.68 33.23
CA ASP A 162 17.82 -13.77 31.84
C ASP A 162 16.66 -13.94 30.82
N PHE A 163 15.59 -14.64 31.23
CA PHE A 163 14.38 -14.80 30.44
C PHE A 163 13.63 -13.49 30.15
N ALA A 164 13.51 -12.60 31.15
CA ALA A 164 12.77 -11.33 31.00
C ALA A 164 13.47 -10.40 29.99
N LEU A 165 14.80 -10.37 30.01
CA LEU A 165 15.62 -9.63 29.05
C LEU A 165 15.46 -10.15 27.61
N LEU A 166 15.52 -11.47 27.44
CA LEU A 166 15.33 -12.11 26.14
C LEU A 166 13.93 -11.82 25.60
N VAL A 167 12.90 -11.87 26.45
CA VAL A 167 11.52 -11.52 26.09
C VAL A 167 11.40 -10.06 25.63
N ILE A 168 12.00 -9.10 26.33
CA ILE A 168 11.94 -7.68 25.94
C ILE A 168 12.61 -7.47 24.58
N ILE A 169 13.82 -8.00 24.37
CA ILE A 169 14.54 -7.88 23.10
C ILE A 169 13.76 -8.57 21.98
N PHE A 170 13.20 -9.76 22.25
CA PHE A 170 12.39 -10.51 21.30
C PHE A 170 11.11 -9.75 20.92
N VAL A 171 10.41 -9.15 21.87
CA VAL A 171 9.20 -8.34 21.60
C VAL A 171 9.54 -7.15 20.71
N ILE A 172 10.62 -6.41 21.01
CA ILE A 172 11.02 -5.25 20.19
C ILE A 172 11.47 -5.72 18.78
N ALA A 173 12.19 -6.84 18.68
CA ALA A 173 12.60 -7.44 17.41
C ALA A 173 11.40 -7.89 16.56
N VAL A 174 10.42 -8.57 17.16
CA VAL A 174 9.18 -9.01 16.49
C VAL A 174 8.36 -7.80 16.03
N CYS A 175 8.22 -6.77 16.85
CA CYS A 175 7.56 -5.52 16.45
C CYS A 175 8.24 -4.88 15.24
N THR A 176 9.57 -4.78 15.26
CA THR A 176 10.36 -4.20 14.17
C THR A 176 10.21 -5.01 12.88
N ALA A 177 10.29 -6.34 12.97
CA ALA A 177 10.07 -7.24 11.84
C ALA A 177 8.63 -7.14 11.31
N GLY A 178 7.63 -7.07 12.19
CA GLY A 178 6.23 -6.90 11.83
C GLY A 178 5.97 -5.59 11.08
N PHE A 179 6.51 -4.47 11.56
CA PHE A 179 6.43 -3.18 10.86
C PHE A 179 7.15 -3.20 9.51
N SER A 180 8.32 -3.85 9.42
CA SER A 180 9.08 -3.98 8.17
C SER A 180 8.34 -4.86 7.13
N LEU A 181 7.74 -5.97 7.57
CA LEU A 181 6.91 -6.81 6.71
C LEU A 181 5.65 -6.08 6.26
N LEU A 182 4.99 -5.34 7.15
CA LEU A 182 3.83 -4.52 6.81
C LEU A 182 4.17 -3.43 5.80
N TYR A 183 5.30 -2.72 5.99
CA TYR A 183 5.83 -1.75 5.04
C TYR A 183 5.95 -2.36 3.64
N PHE A 184 6.62 -3.51 3.56
CA PHE A 184 6.85 -4.18 2.29
C PHE A 184 5.55 -4.70 1.66
N HIS A 185 4.63 -5.22 2.48
CA HIS A 185 3.35 -5.73 2.02
C HIS A 185 2.43 -4.63 1.48
N VAL A 186 2.31 -3.51 2.19
CA VAL A 186 1.52 -2.35 1.73
C VAL A 186 2.13 -1.76 0.47
N LYS A 187 3.45 -1.54 0.43
CA LYS A 187 4.13 -1.05 -0.78
C LYS A 187 3.88 -1.97 -1.98
N ARG A 188 3.90 -3.29 -1.77
CA ARG A 188 3.59 -4.28 -2.80
C ARG A 188 2.11 -4.27 -3.22
N GLN A 189 1.17 -4.01 -2.32
CA GLN A 189 -0.27 -3.98 -2.61
C GLN A 189 -0.68 -2.70 -3.36
N VAL A 190 -0.15 -1.54 -2.95
CA VAL A 190 -0.40 -0.24 -3.57
C VAL A 190 0.06 -0.24 -5.02
N ALA A 191 1.26 -0.78 -5.27
CA ALA A 191 1.79 -0.93 -6.62
C ALA A 191 0.87 -1.76 -7.54
N LYS A 192 -0.01 -2.60 -6.99
CA LYS A 192 -0.90 -3.49 -7.75
C LYS A 192 -2.31 -2.95 -7.96
N LEU A 193 -2.68 -1.82 -7.36
CA LEU A 193 -4.06 -1.32 -7.33
C LEU A 193 -5.10 -2.36 -6.87
N GLU A 194 -4.69 -3.35 -6.10
CA GLU A 194 -5.60 -4.36 -5.58
C GLU A 194 -6.19 -3.91 -4.24
N GLY A 195 -7.44 -4.30 -3.98
CA GLY A 195 -8.05 -4.07 -2.68
C GLY A 195 -7.17 -4.64 -1.57
N LEU A 196 -6.89 -3.84 -0.53
CA LEU A 196 -5.95 -4.26 0.51
C LEU A 196 -6.40 -5.59 1.14
N SER A 197 -5.43 -6.49 1.32
CA SER A 197 -5.66 -7.78 1.98
C SER A 197 -6.38 -7.65 3.33
N ARG A 198 -7.23 -8.63 3.66
CA ARG A 198 -8.08 -8.66 4.87
C ARG A 198 -7.31 -8.46 6.18
N TYR A 199 -6.02 -8.81 6.20
CA TYR A 199 -5.14 -8.63 7.35
C TYR A 199 -4.87 -7.16 7.70
N CYS A 200 -4.88 -6.26 6.70
CA CYS A 200 -4.71 -4.82 6.94
C CYS A 200 -5.89 -4.20 7.72
N ARG A 201 -7.05 -4.87 7.78
CA ARG A 201 -8.23 -4.40 8.53
C ARG A 201 -8.05 -4.45 10.04
N PHE A 202 -7.07 -5.22 10.54
CA PHE A 202 -6.89 -5.41 11.98
C PHE A 202 -6.20 -4.23 12.68
N ILE A 203 -5.53 -3.35 11.92
CA ILE A 203 -4.88 -2.17 12.48
C ILE A 203 -5.96 -1.10 12.76
N PRO A 204 -6.08 -0.59 13.99
CA PRO A 204 -7.05 0.47 14.30
C PRO A 204 -6.79 1.72 13.45
N GLY A 205 -7.85 2.27 12.85
CA GLY A 205 -7.78 3.40 11.90
C GLY A 205 -7.55 3.02 10.43
N PHE A 206 -7.11 1.78 10.15
CA PHE A 206 -6.85 1.32 8.77
C PHE A 206 -8.12 0.92 8.02
N GLN A 207 -9.19 0.59 8.76
CA GLN A 207 -10.48 0.22 8.18
C GLN A 207 -11.10 1.36 7.34
N ASP A 208 -11.08 2.58 7.87
CA ASP A 208 -11.65 3.73 7.16
C ASP A 208 -10.86 4.07 5.91
N LEU A 209 -9.55 3.87 5.97
CA LEU A 209 -8.62 4.08 4.86
C LEU A 209 -8.83 3.03 3.76
N HIS A 210 -9.04 1.76 4.13
CA HIS A 210 -9.36 0.69 3.20
C HIS A 210 -10.68 0.94 2.47
N CYS A 211 -11.72 1.41 3.18
CA CYS A 211 -12.99 1.75 2.56
C CYS A 211 -12.87 2.95 1.60
N THR A 212 -12.14 4.00 1.99
CA THR A 212 -11.89 5.15 1.10
C THR A 212 -11.05 4.74 -0.12
N TYR A 213 -10.07 3.86 0.04
CA TYR A 213 -9.30 3.31 -1.08
C TYR A 213 -10.14 2.42 -2.00
N GLY A 214 -10.99 1.56 -1.45
CA GLY A 214 -11.92 0.79 -2.27
C GLY A 214 -12.82 1.73 -3.07
N TYR A 215 -13.29 2.81 -2.46
CA TYR A 215 -14.14 3.80 -3.14
C TYR A 215 -13.40 4.53 -4.26
N PHE A 216 -12.12 4.85 -4.07
CA PHE A 216 -11.24 5.32 -5.14
C PHE A 216 -11.21 4.33 -6.32
N LEU A 217 -10.98 3.04 -6.05
CA LEU A 217 -10.97 2.00 -7.08
C LEU A 217 -12.32 1.89 -7.79
N TYR A 218 -13.43 2.04 -7.07
CA TYR A 218 -14.78 2.06 -7.65
C TYR A 218 -14.96 3.20 -8.66
N VAL A 219 -14.57 4.42 -8.31
CA VAL A 219 -14.65 5.57 -9.22
C VAL A 219 -13.76 5.38 -10.43
N GLN A 220 -12.52 4.90 -10.24
CA GLN A 220 -11.58 4.65 -11.33
C GLN A 220 -12.06 3.56 -12.29
N TYR A 221 -12.57 2.43 -11.78
CA TYR A 221 -13.11 1.38 -12.65
C TYR A 221 -14.34 1.86 -13.41
N THR A 222 -15.19 2.67 -12.78
CA THR A 222 -16.35 3.25 -13.45
C THR A 222 -15.90 4.16 -14.60
N LYS A 223 -14.93 5.05 -14.35
CA LYS A 223 -14.35 5.94 -15.37
C LYS A 223 -13.81 5.15 -16.57
N VAL A 224 -13.01 4.10 -16.32
CA VAL A 224 -12.45 3.27 -17.38
C VAL A 224 -13.53 2.52 -18.18
N LEU A 225 -14.54 1.96 -17.51
CA LEU A 225 -15.62 1.20 -18.16
C LEU A 225 -16.51 2.11 -19.01
N VAL A 226 -16.86 3.30 -18.52
CA VAL A 226 -17.65 4.29 -19.28
C VAL A 226 -16.87 4.78 -20.50
N GLN A 227 -15.58 5.10 -20.33
CA GLN A 227 -14.71 5.49 -21.45
C GLN A 227 -14.52 4.38 -22.49
N ALA A 228 -14.57 3.12 -22.06
CA ALA A 228 -14.54 1.96 -22.95
C ALA A 228 -15.87 1.72 -23.70
N GLY A 229 -16.91 2.51 -23.45
CA GLY A 229 -18.21 2.39 -24.10
C GLY A 229 -19.19 1.42 -23.41
N VAL A 230 -18.91 1.00 -22.18
CA VAL A 230 -19.88 0.23 -21.37
C VAL A 230 -20.95 1.18 -20.85
N GLY A 231 -22.22 0.80 -20.99
CA GLY A 231 -23.33 1.61 -20.48
C GLY A 231 -23.22 1.88 -18.97
N ASN A 232 -23.49 3.12 -18.57
CA ASN A 232 -23.26 3.63 -17.21
C ASN A 232 -23.76 2.72 -16.08
N SER A 233 -24.98 2.19 -16.19
CA SER A 233 -25.57 1.30 -15.17
C SER A 233 -24.76 0.00 -14.99
N MET A 234 -24.29 -0.58 -16.09
CA MET A 234 -23.47 -1.80 -16.06
C MET A 234 -22.05 -1.50 -15.59
N ALA A 235 -21.49 -0.37 -16.03
CA ALA A 235 -20.18 0.12 -15.56
C ALA A 235 -20.15 0.25 -14.03
N LEU A 236 -21.15 0.91 -13.45
CA LEU A 236 -21.28 1.09 -11.99
C LEU A 236 -21.42 -0.27 -11.26
N LYS A 237 -22.24 -1.19 -11.77
CA LYS A 237 -22.46 -2.50 -11.16
C LYS A 237 -21.20 -3.36 -11.15
N HIS A 238 -20.49 -3.41 -12.28
CA HIS A 238 -19.24 -4.17 -12.40
C HIS A 238 -18.11 -3.52 -11.60
N ALA A 239 -17.98 -2.19 -11.65
CA ALA A 239 -17.01 -1.45 -10.85
C ALA A 239 -17.17 -1.73 -9.34
N LYS A 240 -18.40 -1.78 -8.84
CA LYS A 240 -18.70 -2.12 -7.44
C LYS A 240 -18.27 -3.54 -7.05
N THR A 241 -18.49 -4.48 -7.97
CA THR A 241 -18.11 -5.88 -7.76
C THR A 241 -16.59 -6.05 -7.78
N LEU A 242 -15.91 -5.35 -8.67
CA LEU A 242 -14.46 -5.39 -8.83
C LEU A 242 -13.70 -4.67 -7.71
N SER A 243 -14.22 -3.53 -7.23
CA SER A 243 -13.59 -2.75 -6.15
C SER A 243 -13.76 -3.38 -4.78
N GLY A 244 -14.70 -4.32 -4.62
CA GLY A 244 -15.00 -4.96 -3.34
C GLY A 244 -15.57 -3.98 -2.30
N VAL A 245 -16.02 -2.81 -2.73
CA VAL A 245 -16.56 -1.77 -1.83
C VAL A 245 -17.90 -2.21 -1.29
N ALA A 246 -17.91 -2.47 0.01
CA ALA A 246 -19.14 -2.43 0.79
C ALA A 246 -19.54 -0.95 0.96
N THR A 247 -20.33 -0.42 0.02
CA THR A 247 -20.86 0.96 0.08
C THR A 247 -21.65 1.25 1.36
N ALA A 248 -22.02 0.21 2.12
CA ALA A 248 -22.86 0.28 3.31
C ALA A 248 -22.14 0.74 4.60
N SER A 249 -20.82 0.94 4.61
CA SER A 249 -20.08 1.07 5.87
C SER A 249 -19.59 2.46 6.26
N ILE A 250 -19.79 3.51 5.44
CA ILE A 250 -19.40 4.89 5.78
C ILE A 250 -20.50 5.86 5.31
N SER A 251 -21.05 6.68 6.21
CA SER A 251 -22.13 7.64 5.93
C SER A 251 -21.74 8.74 4.93
N GLU A 252 -20.44 9.08 4.80
CA GLU A 252 -19.95 9.99 3.76
C GLU A 252 -19.99 9.32 2.38
N LEU A 253 -19.70 8.02 2.28
CA LEU A 253 -19.70 7.28 1.01
C LEU A 253 -21.11 7.06 0.45
N SER A 254 -22.14 7.03 1.31
CA SER A 254 -23.53 6.96 0.82
C SER A 254 -23.92 8.23 0.07
N VAL A 255 -23.49 9.41 0.55
CA VAL A 255 -23.73 10.69 -0.15
C VAL A 255 -23.04 10.70 -1.51
N TYR A 256 -21.80 10.22 -1.60
CA TYR A 256 -21.10 10.12 -2.88
C TYR A 256 -21.73 9.10 -3.84
N SER A 257 -22.26 7.98 -3.31
CA SER A 257 -22.98 7.01 -4.15
C SER A 257 -24.32 7.56 -4.65
N ASP A 258 -25.02 8.33 -3.83
CA ASP A 258 -26.28 8.97 -4.22
C ASP A 258 -26.04 10.04 -5.29
N ALA A 259 -24.97 10.83 -5.15
CA ALA A 259 -24.54 11.80 -6.15
C ALA A 259 -24.22 11.14 -7.51
N ILE A 260 -23.58 9.97 -7.51
CA ILE A 260 -23.32 9.20 -8.74
C ILE A 260 -24.63 8.74 -9.40
N ASN A 261 -25.61 8.28 -8.63
CA ASN A 261 -26.90 7.85 -9.18
C ASN A 261 -27.64 9.04 -9.82
N VAL A 262 -27.65 10.19 -9.15
CA VAL A 262 -28.23 11.43 -9.69
C VAL A 262 -27.47 11.91 -10.93
N ALA A 263 -26.14 11.88 -10.92
CA ALA A 263 -25.33 12.28 -12.07
C ALA A 263 -25.55 11.37 -13.29
N ASN A 264 -25.83 10.08 -13.05
CA ASN A 264 -26.21 9.15 -14.10
C ASN A 264 -27.58 9.47 -14.70
N GLU A 265 -28.56 9.87 -13.89
CA GLU A 265 -29.88 10.31 -14.38
C GLU A 265 -29.81 11.64 -15.14
N MET A 266 -28.87 12.51 -14.76
CA MET A 266 -28.68 13.84 -15.33
C MET A 266 -27.70 13.87 -16.53
N GLU A 267 -27.25 12.71 -17.02
CA GLU A 267 -26.27 12.56 -18.12
C GLU A 267 -24.95 13.35 -17.91
N VAL A 268 -24.54 13.55 -16.65
CA VAL A 268 -23.30 14.28 -16.28
C VAL A 268 -22.33 13.41 -15.48
N LEU A 269 -22.47 12.08 -15.59
CA LEU A 269 -21.69 11.10 -14.83
C LEU A 269 -20.17 11.32 -14.95
N ASP A 270 -19.65 11.60 -16.15
CA ASP A 270 -18.20 11.80 -16.35
C ASP A 270 -17.63 12.98 -15.55
N LYS A 271 -18.41 14.08 -15.43
CA LYS A 271 -18.01 15.26 -14.65
C LYS A 271 -18.02 14.95 -13.16
N GLU A 272 -19.04 14.24 -12.69
CA GLU A 272 -19.15 13.85 -11.28
C GLU A 272 -18.02 12.87 -10.89
N LEU A 273 -17.74 11.86 -11.72
CA LEU A 273 -16.63 10.93 -11.48
C LEU A 273 -15.28 11.66 -11.40
N SER A 274 -15.05 12.63 -12.28
CA SER A 274 -13.84 13.46 -12.26
C SER A 274 -13.75 14.33 -11.00
N HIS A 275 -14.87 14.93 -10.58
CA HIS A 275 -14.95 15.74 -9.37
C HIS A 275 -14.67 14.91 -8.11
N GLN A 276 -15.32 13.75 -8.00
CA GLN A 276 -15.14 12.85 -6.87
C GLN A 276 -13.72 12.27 -6.83
N ASN A 277 -13.12 11.94 -7.98
CA ASN A 277 -11.74 11.46 -8.02
C ASN A 277 -10.74 12.46 -7.39
N GLN A 278 -10.97 13.76 -7.57
CA GLN A 278 -10.16 14.79 -6.92
C GLN A 278 -10.45 14.90 -5.41
N GLN A 279 -11.71 14.83 -4.99
CA GLN A 279 -12.08 14.89 -3.57
C GLN A 279 -11.63 13.67 -2.76
N ILE A 280 -11.65 12.48 -3.35
CA ILE A 280 -11.23 11.25 -2.67
C ILE A 280 -9.77 11.35 -2.21
N GLY A 281 -8.92 12.05 -2.97
CA GLY A 281 -7.53 12.25 -2.59
C GLY A 281 -7.35 13.10 -1.34
N SER A 282 -8.12 14.18 -1.19
CA SER A 282 -8.06 15.00 0.02
C SER A 282 -8.63 14.26 1.24
N LEU A 283 -9.71 13.50 1.06
CA LEU A 283 -10.27 12.64 2.11
C LEU A 283 -9.29 11.54 2.54
N PHE A 284 -8.66 10.87 1.58
CA PHE A 284 -7.67 9.84 1.85
C PHE A 284 -6.49 10.43 2.62
N THR A 285 -5.95 11.56 2.15
CA THR A 285 -4.84 12.26 2.81
C THR A 285 -5.17 12.64 4.24
N ARG A 286 -6.39 13.16 4.49
CA ARG A 286 -6.86 13.52 5.83
C ARG A 286 -6.94 12.29 6.75
N LYS A 287 -7.50 11.18 6.28
CA LYS A 287 -7.58 9.93 7.07
C LYS A 287 -6.20 9.32 7.32
N MET A 288 -5.32 9.38 6.32
CA MET A 288 -3.93 8.96 6.44
C MET A 288 -3.19 9.77 7.50
N MET A 289 -3.44 11.08 7.58
CA MET A 289 -2.89 11.95 8.61
C MET A 289 -3.32 11.51 10.03
N VAL A 290 -4.61 11.22 10.22
CA VAL A 290 -5.12 10.73 11.52
C VAL A 290 -4.50 9.37 11.90
N LEU A 291 -4.37 8.46 10.92
CA LEU A 291 -3.73 7.17 11.14
C LEU A 291 -2.26 7.35 11.54
N ARG A 292 -1.52 8.17 10.79
CA ARG A 292 -0.14 8.53 11.11
C ARG A 292 -0.03 9.03 12.54
N ASP A 293 -0.83 10.02 12.90
CA ASP A 293 -0.74 10.67 14.20
C ASP A 293 -1.09 9.68 15.33
N THR A 294 -1.98 8.72 15.07
CA THR A 294 -2.32 7.66 16.02
C THR A 294 -1.19 6.64 16.18
N LEU A 295 -0.60 6.19 15.07
CA LEU A 295 0.55 5.27 15.09
C LEU A 295 1.78 5.90 15.77
N THR A 296 2.11 7.13 15.42
CA THR A 296 3.24 7.86 16.00
C THR A 296 3.05 8.08 17.50
N ARG A 297 1.86 8.49 17.95
CA ARG A 297 1.57 8.65 19.38
C ARG A 297 1.69 7.33 20.15
N GLY A 298 1.15 6.24 19.61
CA GLY A 298 1.27 4.92 20.22
C GLY A 298 2.73 4.47 20.34
N ALA A 299 3.51 4.65 19.28
CA ALA A 299 4.93 4.32 19.29
C ALA A 299 5.74 5.18 20.27
N GLN A 300 5.46 6.49 20.35
CA GLN A 300 6.10 7.39 21.31
C GLN A 300 5.77 7.04 22.76
N ALA A 301 4.52 6.67 23.05
CA ALA A 301 4.13 6.22 24.39
C ALA A 301 4.87 4.93 24.78
N ALA A 302 4.91 3.93 23.88
CA ALA A 302 5.64 2.69 24.10
C ALA A 302 7.15 2.94 24.28
N LEU A 303 7.74 3.77 23.43
CA LEU A 303 9.15 4.13 23.54
C LEU A 303 9.44 4.91 24.83
N GLY A 304 8.53 5.79 25.26
CA GLY A 304 8.64 6.52 26.52
C GLY A 304 8.69 5.59 27.72
N VAL A 305 7.89 4.51 27.73
CA VAL A 305 7.95 3.48 28.77
C VAL A 305 9.30 2.73 28.73
N VAL A 306 9.77 2.34 27.55
CA VAL A 306 11.06 1.62 27.40
C VAL A 306 12.24 2.50 27.82
N VAL A 307 12.33 3.72 27.29
CA VAL A 307 13.42 4.66 27.58
C VAL A 307 13.35 5.12 29.04
N GLY A 308 12.15 5.42 29.56
CA GLY A 308 11.95 5.77 30.96
C GLY A 308 12.37 4.64 31.90
N GLY A 309 11.99 3.40 31.61
CA GLY A 309 12.43 2.22 32.36
C GLY A 309 13.95 2.04 32.31
N LEU A 310 14.58 2.26 31.16
CA LEU A 310 16.03 2.19 31.00
C LEU A 310 16.75 3.29 31.79
N ILE A 311 16.24 4.52 31.77
CA ILE A 311 16.77 5.63 32.57
C ILE A 311 16.70 5.28 34.06
N ILE A 312 15.55 4.79 34.54
CA ILE A 312 15.42 4.37 35.94
C ILE A 312 16.43 3.26 36.26
N ALA A 313 16.56 2.24 35.40
CA ALA A 313 17.55 1.18 35.58
C ALA A 313 18.99 1.70 35.65
N MET A 314 19.29 2.77 34.91
CA MET A 314 20.64 3.35 34.85
C MET A 314 20.94 4.26 36.06
N TYR A 315 20.00 5.12 36.45
CA TYR A 315 20.24 6.13 37.47
C TYR A 315 20.04 5.62 38.89
N LEU A 316 19.14 4.66 39.11
CA LEU A 316 18.83 4.16 40.43
C LEU A 316 20.06 3.52 41.13
N PRO A 317 20.89 2.71 40.45
CA PRO A 317 22.16 2.24 41.02
C PRO A 317 23.16 3.36 41.30
N ILE A 318 23.26 4.37 40.43
CA ILE A 318 24.18 5.51 40.62
C ILE A 318 23.83 6.26 41.91
N PHE A 319 22.53 6.51 42.16
CA PHE A 319 22.09 7.17 43.38
C PHE A 319 22.33 6.30 44.63
N ALA A 320 22.12 4.99 44.54
CA ALA A 320 22.36 4.08 45.65
C ALA A 320 23.84 4.07 46.06
N LEU A 321 24.77 4.01 45.11
CA LEU A 321 26.21 4.14 45.39
C LEU A 321 26.57 5.49 46.00
N GLY A 322 25.98 6.59 45.49
CA GLY A 322 26.19 7.92 46.05
C GLY A 322 25.70 8.09 47.49
N SER A 323 24.78 7.24 47.95
CA SER A 323 24.34 7.21 49.35
C SER A 323 25.13 6.24 50.24
N ALA A 324 25.89 5.32 49.65
CA ALA A 324 26.65 4.28 50.35
C ALA A 324 28.12 4.68 50.61
N VAL A 325 28.59 5.77 50.00
CA VAL A 325 29.92 6.39 50.21
C VAL A 325 29.79 7.60 51.12
#